data_AF-A0A0G1YM02-F1
#
_entry.id   AF-A0A0G1YM02-F1
#
_cell.length_a   1.000
_cell.length_b   1.000
_cell.length_c   1.000
_cell.angle_alpha   90.00
_cell.angle_beta   90.00
_cell.angle_gamma   90.00
#
_symmetry.space_group_name_H-M   'P 1'
#
loop_
_entity.id
_entity.type
_entity.pdbx_description
1 polymer ?
#
loop_
_entity_poly.entity_id
_entity_poly.type
_entity_poly.pdbx_seq_one_letter_code
_entity_poly.pdbx_strand_id
1 'polypeptide(L)'
;MSLIELLVAIAILGIVMAGLNMFFAYMWKTRLDEVNRGQSSIIASNSVSKMAENIRRASQADSGSYAIALADDFELIFYTDIDSDQYRERVHYYLDGTSLMMGTAEPILGDSPTYPADDEVISAVATSVTNTETEPIFTYYNAAGSLSDTPATVSPIRRIGLSISINTDPSKISNVLIQTSVSPRNLNK
;
A
#
# COMPACT_ATOMS: atom_id res chain seq x y z
N MET A 1 65.78 3.67 -15.17
CA MET A 1 64.48 3.88 -15.83
C MET A 1 64.73 4.51 -17.18
N SER A 2 64.21 3.91 -18.23
CA SER A 2 64.29 4.40 -19.61
C SER A 2 63.04 5.21 -19.99
N LEU A 3 63.16 6.05 -21.02
CA LEU A 3 62.06 6.88 -21.52
C LEU A 3 60.92 6.01 -22.08
N ILE A 4 61.24 4.83 -22.61
CA ILE A 4 60.26 3.85 -23.09
C ILE A 4 59.51 3.16 -21.92
N GLU A 5 60.18 2.83 -20.82
CA GLU A 5 59.52 2.32 -19.61
C GLU A 5 58.54 3.33 -19.03
N LEU A 6 58.88 4.62 -19.02
CA LEU A 6 57.98 5.68 -18.55
C LEU A 6 56.72 5.76 -19.40
N LEU A 7 56.85 5.70 -20.73
CA LEU A 7 55.71 5.75 -21.65
C LEU A 7 54.79 4.53 -21.50
N VAL A 8 55.37 3.34 -21.36
CA VAL A 8 54.62 2.11 -21.11
C VAL A 8 53.90 2.18 -19.76
N ALA A 9 54.56 2.67 -18.71
CA ALA A 9 53.96 2.84 -17.40
C ALA A 9 52.76 3.81 -17.41
N ILE A 10 52.87 4.94 -18.12
CA ILE A 10 51.78 5.92 -18.28
C ILE A 10 50.62 5.31 -19.07
N ALA A 11 50.89 4.56 -20.14
CA ALA A 11 49.86 3.90 -20.93
C ALA A 11 49.07 2.86 -20.10
N ILE A 12 49.76 2.03 -19.33
CA ILE A 12 49.13 1.06 -18.43
C ILE A 12 48.31 1.78 -17.35
N LEU A 13 48.87 2.83 -16.75
CA LEU A 13 48.16 3.62 -15.74
C LEU A 13 46.89 4.25 -16.31
N GLY A 14 46.93 4.76 -17.54
CA GLY A 14 45.76 5.32 -18.22
C GLY A 14 44.62 4.31 -18.41
N ILE A 15 44.96 3.08 -18.81
CA ILE A 15 43.98 1.98 -18.95
C ILE A 15 43.37 1.62 -17.59
N VAL A 16 44.19 1.50 -16.56
CA VAL A 16 43.72 1.20 -15.19
C VAL A 16 42.80 2.31 -14.69
N MET A 17 43.18 3.58 -14.87
CA MET A 17 42.36 4.71 -14.45
C MET A 17 41.03 4.78 -15.22
N ALA A 18 41.02 4.51 -16.52
CA ALA A 18 39.78 4.45 -17.30
C ALA A 18 38.84 3.33 -16.81
N GLY A 19 39.40 2.15 -16.52
CA GLY A 19 38.65 1.03 -15.94
C GLY A 19 38.04 1.38 -14.58
N LEU A 20 38.82 2.03 -13.70
CA LEU A 20 38.33 2.49 -12.39
C LEU A 20 37.21 3.52 -12.52
N ASN A 21 37.36 4.51 -13.41
CA ASN A 21 36.30 5.51 -13.64
C ASN A 21 35.00 4.88 -14.14
N MET A 22 35.09 3.93 -15.08
CA MET A 22 33.92 3.21 -15.59
C MET A 22 33.25 2.37 -14.50
N PHE A 23 34.05 1.71 -13.65
CA PHE A 23 33.56 0.96 -12.50
C PHE A 23 32.83 1.86 -11.49
N PHE A 24 33.38 3.02 -11.15
CA PHE A 24 32.72 3.98 -10.25
C PHE A 24 31.42 4.55 -10.84
N ALA A 25 31.42 4.88 -12.14
CA ALA A 25 30.23 5.36 -12.83
C ALA A 25 29.11 4.31 -12.87
N TYR A 26 29.46 3.05 -13.11
CA TYR A 26 28.52 1.93 -13.05
C TYR A 26 27.96 1.75 -11.63
N MET A 27 28.83 1.73 -10.63
CA MET A 27 28.45 1.55 -9.23
C MET A 27 27.52 2.67 -8.72
N TRP A 28 27.67 3.91 -9.18
CA TRP A 28 26.79 5.01 -8.79
C TRP A 28 25.39 4.90 -9.39
N LYS A 29 25.29 4.45 -10.65
CA LYS A 29 23.99 4.26 -11.33
C LYS A 29 23.18 3.14 -10.70
N THR A 30 23.80 2.03 -10.32
CA THR A 30 23.08 0.89 -9.73
C THR A 30 22.50 1.20 -8.34
N ARG A 31 23.20 2.02 -7.53
CA ARG A 31 22.74 2.35 -6.16
C ARG A 31 21.45 3.16 -6.11
N LEU A 32 21.24 4.10 -7.04
CA LEU A 32 20.04 4.94 -7.05
C LEU A 32 18.76 4.12 -7.26
N ASP A 33 18.85 3.08 -8.08
CA ASP A 33 17.70 2.26 -8.49
C ASP A 33 17.29 1.30 -7.38
N GLU A 34 18.28 0.73 -6.69
CA GLU A 34 18.07 -0.12 -5.53
C GLU A 34 17.45 0.65 -4.35
N VAL A 35 17.84 1.91 -4.14
CA VAL A 35 17.27 2.76 -3.09
C VAL A 35 15.79 3.06 -3.34
N ASN A 36 15.41 3.43 -4.57
CA ASN A 36 14.01 3.72 -4.92
C ASN A 36 13.11 2.48 -4.79
N ARG A 37 13.62 1.31 -5.19
CA ARG A 37 12.94 0.01 -4.99
C ARG A 37 12.78 -0.33 -3.50
N GLY A 38 13.82 -0.09 -2.71
CA GLY A 38 13.79 -0.29 -1.26
C GLY A 38 12.72 0.59 -0.59
N GLN A 39 12.66 1.87 -0.94
CA GLN A 39 11.64 2.79 -0.41
C GLN A 39 10.23 2.38 -0.82
N SER A 40 9.99 2.05 -2.09
CA SER A 40 8.68 1.57 -2.58
C SER A 40 8.22 0.32 -1.83
N SER A 41 9.14 -0.62 -1.57
CA SER A 41 8.85 -1.84 -0.82
C SER A 41 8.50 -1.58 0.65
N ILE A 42 9.24 -0.69 1.32
CA ILE A 42 8.95 -0.32 2.72
C ILE A 42 7.60 0.38 2.83
N ILE A 43 7.33 1.35 1.94
CA ILE A 43 6.05 2.06 1.91
C ILE A 43 4.91 1.05 1.68
N ALA A 44 4.97 0.25 0.62
CA ALA A 44 3.94 -0.73 0.30
C ALA A 44 3.71 -1.72 1.46
N SER A 45 4.78 -2.21 2.09
CA SER A 45 4.68 -3.21 3.15
C SER A 45 4.04 -2.65 4.41
N ASN A 46 4.44 -1.43 4.80
CA ASN A 46 3.87 -0.75 5.95
C ASN A 46 2.39 -0.39 5.72
N SER A 47 2.05 0.11 4.54
CA SER A 47 0.69 0.43 4.14
C SER A 47 -0.21 -0.81 4.19
N VAL A 48 0.21 -1.90 3.54
CA VAL A 48 -0.53 -3.18 3.55
C VAL A 48 -0.67 -3.73 4.96
N SER A 49 0.40 -3.70 5.76
CA SER A 49 0.37 -4.23 7.14
C SER A 49 -0.60 -3.47 8.03
N LYS A 50 -0.57 -2.13 7.98
CA LYS A 50 -1.47 -1.27 8.75
C LYS A 50 -2.93 -1.42 8.32
N MET A 51 -3.18 -1.45 7.01
CA MET A 51 -4.53 -1.71 6.48
C MET A 51 -5.04 -3.08 6.89
N ALA A 52 -4.20 -4.12 6.78
CA ALA A 52 -4.55 -5.46 7.17
C ALA A 52 -4.87 -5.58 8.66
N GLU A 53 -4.15 -4.86 9.51
CA GLU A 53 -4.44 -4.78 10.93
C GLU A 53 -5.82 -4.15 11.20
N ASN A 54 -6.09 -2.98 10.63
CA ASN A 54 -7.36 -2.28 10.79
C ASN A 54 -8.54 -3.12 10.28
N ILE A 55 -8.42 -3.69 9.07
CA ILE A 55 -9.45 -4.54 8.47
C ILE A 55 -9.68 -5.83 9.30
N ARG A 56 -8.63 -6.42 9.87
CA ARG A 56 -8.75 -7.59 10.73
C ARG A 56 -9.57 -7.30 11.99
N ARG A 57 -9.48 -6.07 12.50
CA ARG A 57 -10.22 -5.56 13.67
C ARG A 57 -11.63 -5.09 13.33
N ALA A 58 -12.06 -5.13 12.06
CA ALA A 58 -13.39 -4.69 11.67
C ALA A 58 -14.48 -5.38 12.50
N SER A 59 -15.44 -4.60 12.97
CA SER A 59 -16.50 -5.01 13.90
C SER A 59 -17.81 -4.29 13.57
N GLN A 60 -18.92 -4.78 14.12
CA GLN A 60 -20.23 -4.18 13.90
C GLN A 60 -20.27 -2.75 14.42
N ALA A 61 -20.77 -1.81 13.62
CA ALA A 61 -20.85 -0.39 13.97
C ALA A 61 -21.66 -0.15 15.25
N ASP A 62 -21.42 0.99 15.92
CA ASP A 62 -22.23 1.42 17.07
C ASP A 62 -23.70 1.65 16.71
N SER A 63 -23.98 1.99 15.46
CA SER A 63 -25.33 2.13 14.90
C SER A 63 -26.07 0.80 14.69
N GLY A 64 -25.39 -0.34 14.89
CA GLY A 64 -25.91 -1.68 14.56
C GLY A 64 -25.72 -2.09 13.09
N SER A 65 -25.13 -1.23 12.26
CA SER A 65 -24.80 -1.53 10.86
C SER A 65 -23.75 -2.64 10.73
N TYR A 66 -23.72 -3.31 9.58
CA TYR A 66 -22.68 -4.30 9.25
C TYR A 66 -21.27 -3.73 9.39
N ALA A 67 -20.29 -4.60 9.68
CA ALA A 67 -18.91 -4.18 9.87
C ALA A 67 -18.28 -3.54 8.62
N ILE A 68 -18.76 -3.91 7.43
CA ILE A 68 -18.37 -3.30 6.16
C ILE A 68 -19.59 -2.54 5.63
N ALA A 69 -19.39 -1.27 5.28
CA ALA A 69 -20.42 -0.40 4.71
C ALA A 69 -20.35 -0.35 3.18
N LEU A 70 -19.14 -0.29 2.62
CA LEU A 70 -18.89 -0.26 1.18
C LEU A 70 -17.69 -1.14 0.85
N ALA A 71 -17.77 -1.87 -0.25
CA ALA A 71 -16.75 -2.83 -0.69
C ALA A 71 -16.53 -2.72 -2.21
N ASP A 72 -15.80 -1.71 -2.64
CA ASP A 72 -15.46 -1.46 -4.06
C ASP A 72 -13.99 -1.79 -4.35
N ASP A 73 -13.57 -1.70 -5.61
CA ASP A 73 -12.22 -2.05 -6.10
C ASP A 73 -11.11 -1.14 -5.54
N PHE A 74 -11.42 0.14 -5.40
CA PHE A 74 -10.50 1.20 -4.95
C PHE A 74 -11.00 1.95 -3.71
N GLU A 75 -12.18 1.59 -3.21
CA GLU A 75 -12.83 2.22 -2.07
C GLU A 75 -13.36 1.15 -1.11
N LEU A 76 -13.03 1.31 0.17
CA LEU A 76 -13.46 0.40 1.24
C LEU A 76 -13.86 1.22 2.46
N ILE A 77 -15.12 1.07 2.89
CA ILE A 77 -15.63 1.68 4.12
C ILE A 77 -16.01 0.57 5.08
N PHE A 78 -15.46 0.63 6.29
CA PHE A 78 -15.73 -0.33 7.36
C PHE A 78 -15.64 0.34 8.73
N TYR A 79 -16.13 -0.36 9.75
CA TYR A 79 -16.11 0.14 11.12
C TYR A 79 -15.12 -0.65 11.95
N THR A 80 -14.29 0.06 12.71
CA THR A 80 -13.36 -0.54 13.65
C THR A 80 -13.00 0.46 14.72
N ASP A 81 -12.70 -0.06 15.90
CA ASP A 81 -12.08 0.70 16.98
C ASP A 81 -10.57 0.78 16.68
N ILE A 82 -10.06 1.96 16.31
CA ILE A 82 -8.65 2.24 16.02
C ILE A 82 -7.88 2.58 17.29
N ASP A 83 -8.43 3.46 18.14
CA ASP A 83 -7.73 4.08 19.27
C ASP A 83 -7.96 3.37 20.63
N SER A 84 -8.77 2.32 20.64
CA SER A 84 -9.11 1.44 21.77
C SER A 84 -9.97 2.11 22.85
N ASP A 85 -10.85 3.03 22.47
CA ASP A 85 -11.74 3.76 23.38
C ASP A 85 -13.15 3.12 23.56
N GLN A 86 -13.40 1.98 22.90
CA GLN A 86 -14.66 1.20 22.85
C GLN A 86 -15.71 1.68 21.85
N TYR A 87 -15.54 2.86 21.25
CA TYR A 87 -16.32 3.27 20.10
C TYR A 87 -15.69 2.72 18.83
N ARG A 88 -16.49 2.62 17.77
CA ARG A 88 -16.00 2.21 16.46
C ARG A 88 -16.07 3.38 15.54
N GLU A 89 -14.94 3.75 14.96
CA GLU A 89 -14.84 4.79 13.96
C GLU A 89 -15.22 4.22 12.59
N ARG A 90 -15.77 5.10 11.75
CA ARG A 90 -15.94 4.83 10.32
C ARG A 90 -14.59 5.07 9.64
N VAL A 91 -14.00 4.02 9.09
CA VAL A 91 -12.73 4.06 8.36
C VAL A 91 -13.01 3.94 6.88
N HIS A 92 -12.48 4.89 6.11
CA HIS A 92 -12.67 5.02 4.68
C HIS A 92 -11.29 5.00 3.99
N TYR A 93 -10.98 3.91 3.29
CA TYR A 93 -9.82 3.88 2.40
C TYR A 93 -10.27 4.14 0.97
N TYR A 94 -9.58 5.03 0.28
CA TYR A 94 -9.87 5.35 -1.13
C TYR A 94 -8.61 5.77 -1.87
N LEU A 95 -8.59 5.53 -3.17
CA LEU A 95 -7.53 6.02 -4.06
C LEU A 95 -7.89 7.43 -4.57
N ASP A 96 -7.08 8.42 -4.23
CA ASP A 96 -7.15 9.79 -4.78
C ASP A 96 -5.95 10.05 -5.69
N GLY A 97 -6.18 9.99 -7.00
CA GLY A 97 -5.13 10.04 -8.01
C GLY A 97 -4.14 8.89 -7.85
N THR A 98 -2.94 9.18 -7.32
CA THR A 98 -1.89 8.18 -7.03
C THR A 98 -1.61 8.01 -5.54
N SER A 99 -2.44 8.60 -4.68
CA SER A 99 -2.31 8.52 -3.23
C SER A 99 -3.44 7.67 -2.66
N LEU A 100 -3.09 6.62 -1.93
CA LEU A 100 -4.05 5.87 -1.13
C LEU A 100 -4.28 6.62 0.17
N MET A 101 -5.50 7.08 0.37
CA MET A 101 -5.93 7.90 1.49
C MET A 101 -6.69 7.06 2.52
N MET A 102 -6.64 7.50 3.78
CA MET A 102 -7.44 6.99 4.88
C MET A 102 -8.15 8.16 5.54
N GLY A 103 -9.47 8.15 5.46
CA GLY A 103 -10.37 8.95 6.26
C GLY A 103 -10.84 8.20 7.49
N THR A 104 -10.99 8.90 8.60
CA THR A 104 -11.67 8.40 9.81
C THR A 104 -12.71 9.40 10.29
N ALA A 105 -13.82 8.91 10.82
CA ALA A 105 -14.85 9.72 11.45
C ALA A 105 -15.40 9.03 12.70
N GLU A 106 -15.53 9.80 13.78
CA GLU A 106 -16.10 9.34 15.04
C GLU A 106 -17.62 9.12 14.93
N PRO A 107 -18.20 8.20 15.72
CA PRO A 107 -19.64 8.11 15.83
C PRO A 107 -20.21 9.31 16.59
N ILE A 108 -21.28 9.89 16.07
CA ILE A 108 -22.12 10.85 16.79
C ILE A 108 -22.98 10.06 17.78
N LEU A 109 -22.63 10.17 19.06
CA LEU A 109 -23.29 9.46 20.16
C LEU A 109 -24.70 10.00 20.43
N GLY A 110 -25.63 9.09 20.73
CA GLY A 110 -27.02 9.37 21.07
C GLY A 110 -27.81 8.07 21.26
N ASP A 111 -29.14 8.14 21.41
CA ASP A 111 -30.01 6.96 21.52
C ASP A 111 -29.94 6.04 20.28
N SER A 112 -29.49 6.58 19.15
CA SER A 112 -29.16 5.84 17.93
C SER A 112 -27.88 6.45 17.35
N PRO A 113 -26.70 5.85 17.60
CA PRO A 113 -25.44 6.35 17.08
C PRO A 113 -25.48 6.46 15.55
N THR A 114 -24.92 7.53 15.02
CA THR A 114 -24.80 7.77 13.57
C THR A 114 -23.38 8.17 13.22
N TYR A 115 -23.03 8.13 11.93
CA TYR A 115 -21.71 8.52 11.46
C TYR A 115 -21.83 9.70 10.51
N PRO A 116 -20.89 10.66 10.56
CA PRO A 116 -20.77 11.69 9.54
C PRO A 116 -20.64 11.06 8.14
N ALA A 117 -21.10 11.76 7.11
CA ALA A 117 -20.91 11.34 5.72
C ALA A 117 -19.47 11.62 5.24
N ASP A 118 -18.89 12.73 5.73
CA ASP A 118 -17.54 13.14 5.39
C ASP A 118 -16.51 12.52 6.34
N ASP A 119 -15.24 12.56 5.93
CA ASP A 119 -14.11 12.14 6.76
C ASP A 119 -13.62 13.31 7.61
N GLU A 120 -13.38 13.07 8.90
CA GLU A 120 -12.95 14.11 9.85
C GLU A 120 -11.43 14.24 9.87
N VAL A 121 -10.74 13.11 9.91
CA VAL A 121 -9.28 13.04 9.87
C VAL A 121 -8.85 12.30 8.61
N ILE A 122 -8.08 12.96 7.76
CA ILE A 122 -7.59 12.41 6.49
C ILE A 122 -6.08 12.28 6.56
N SER A 123 -5.55 11.12 6.19
CA SER A 123 -4.12 10.87 6.12
C SER A 123 -3.73 10.02 4.90
N ALA A 124 -2.56 10.28 4.34
CA ALA A 124 -2.03 9.46 3.26
C ALA A 124 -1.42 8.16 3.81
N VAL A 125 -1.87 7.02 3.31
CA VAL A 125 -1.39 5.68 3.66
C VAL A 125 -0.23 5.27 2.77
N ALA A 126 -0.34 5.55 1.47
CA ALA A 126 0.68 5.29 0.47
C ALA A 126 0.63 6.39 -0.59
N THR A 127 1.76 6.64 -1.23
CA THR A 127 1.86 7.54 -2.40
C THR A 127 2.48 6.79 -3.57
N SER A 128 2.28 7.30 -4.78
CA SER A 128 2.77 6.68 -6.01
C SER A 128 2.19 5.28 -6.25
N VAL A 129 0.92 5.10 -5.90
CA VAL A 129 0.13 3.90 -6.20
C VAL A 129 -0.15 3.87 -7.71
N THR A 130 0.02 2.69 -8.29
CA THR A 130 -0.05 2.43 -9.74
C THR A 130 -1.02 1.31 -10.09
N ASN A 131 -1.85 0.88 -9.14
CA ASN A 131 -2.93 -0.06 -9.38
C ASN A 131 -3.85 0.45 -10.50
N THR A 132 -4.41 -0.49 -11.26
CA THR A 132 -5.28 -0.24 -12.41
C THR A 132 -6.56 -1.05 -12.24
N GLU A 133 -7.60 -0.78 -13.03
CA GLU A 133 -8.88 -1.52 -12.99
C GLU A 133 -8.70 -3.06 -13.08
N THR A 134 -7.65 -3.53 -13.76
CA THR A 134 -7.34 -4.97 -13.85
C THR A 134 -6.58 -5.53 -12.65
N GLU A 135 -6.03 -4.66 -11.82
CA GLU A 135 -5.30 -4.96 -10.59
C GLU A 135 -5.84 -4.08 -9.43
N PRO A 136 -7.08 -4.31 -8.97
CA PRO A 136 -7.71 -3.49 -7.96
C PRO A 136 -6.98 -3.58 -6.61
N ILE A 137 -7.18 -2.57 -5.76
CA ILE A 137 -6.57 -2.55 -4.43
C ILE A 137 -7.25 -3.55 -3.51
N PHE A 138 -8.57 -3.63 -3.60
CA PHE A 138 -9.41 -4.50 -2.78
C PHE A 138 -10.05 -5.58 -3.63
N THR A 139 -10.04 -6.82 -3.12
CA THR A 139 -10.78 -7.94 -3.71
C THR A 139 -11.56 -8.65 -2.63
N TYR A 140 -12.76 -9.14 -2.93
CA TYR A 140 -13.65 -9.70 -1.93
C TYR A 140 -13.94 -11.17 -2.19
N TYR A 141 -13.92 -11.96 -1.12
CA TYR A 141 -14.16 -13.40 -1.18
C TYR A 141 -15.27 -13.78 -0.21
N ASN A 142 -16.18 -14.61 -0.71
CA ASN A 142 -17.23 -15.22 0.10
C ASN A 142 -16.71 -16.41 0.94
N ALA A 143 -17.59 -17.04 1.72
CA ALA A 143 -17.24 -18.22 2.55
C ALA A 143 -16.73 -19.42 1.74
N ALA A 144 -17.15 -19.56 0.48
CA ALA A 144 -16.68 -20.62 -0.42
C ALA A 144 -15.32 -20.28 -1.08
N GLY A 145 -14.76 -19.09 -0.79
CA GLY A 145 -13.51 -18.61 -1.38
C GLY A 145 -13.66 -18.12 -2.83
N SER A 146 -14.89 -17.95 -3.33
CA SER A 146 -15.14 -17.38 -4.65
C SER A 146 -15.05 -15.85 -4.59
N LEU A 147 -14.55 -15.25 -5.66
CA LEU A 147 -14.52 -13.81 -5.85
C LEU A 147 -15.95 -13.27 -5.97
N SER A 148 -16.21 -12.12 -5.35
CA SER A 148 -17.45 -11.35 -5.53
C SER A 148 -17.19 -10.20 -6.51
N ASP A 149 -18.19 -9.90 -7.35
CA ASP A 149 -18.17 -8.70 -8.19
C ASP A 149 -18.24 -7.44 -7.31
N THR A 150 -17.62 -6.36 -7.78
CA THR A 150 -17.56 -5.05 -7.11
C THR A 150 -18.54 -4.05 -7.74
N PRO A 151 -19.21 -3.20 -6.93
CA PRO A 151 -19.22 -3.18 -5.47
C PRO A 151 -19.85 -4.45 -4.87
N ALA A 152 -19.14 -5.11 -3.97
CA ALA A 152 -19.54 -6.39 -3.42
C ALA A 152 -20.63 -6.22 -2.36
N THR A 153 -21.61 -7.13 -2.36
CA THR A 153 -22.56 -7.20 -1.26
C THR A 153 -21.83 -7.52 0.04
N VAL A 154 -21.99 -6.68 1.07
CA VAL A 154 -21.17 -6.73 2.29
C VAL A 154 -21.44 -7.96 3.19
N SER A 155 -22.67 -8.48 3.18
CA SER A 155 -23.09 -9.60 4.04
C SER A 155 -22.31 -10.92 3.82
N PRO A 156 -22.08 -11.39 2.57
CA PRO A 156 -21.34 -12.64 2.32
C PRO A 156 -19.81 -12.53 2.44
N ILE A 157 -19.23 -11.34 2.63
CA ILE A 157 -17.77 -11.17 2.64
C ILE A 157 -17.17 -11.88 3.87
N ARG A 158 -16.16 -12.72 3.64
CA ARG A 158 -15.42 -13.45 4.70
C ARG A 158 -13.91 -13.22 4.65
N ARG A 159 -13.40 -12.81 3.48
CA ARG A 159 -11.99 -12.46 3.30
C ARG A 159 -11.88 -11.31 2.31
N ILE A 160 -10.97 -10.40 2.59
CA ILE A 160 -10.63 -9.25 1.76
C ILE A 160 -9.17 -9.41 1.33
N GLY A 161 -8.92 -9.46 0.03
CA GLY A 161 -7.58 -9.35 -0.53
C GLY A 161 -7.17 -7.88 -0.65
N LEU A 162 -5.92 -7.61 -0.32
CA LEU A 162 -5.28 -6.31 -0.46
C LEU A 162 -4.12 -6.47 -1.43
N SER A 163 -4.05 -5.59 -2.43
CA SER A 163 -3.02 -5.61 -3.47
C SER A 163 -2.57 -4.19 -3.76
N ILE A 164 -1.36 -3.81 -3.33
CA ILE A 164 -0.84 -2.46 -3.54
C ILE A 164 0.40 -2.54 -4.44
N SER A 165 0.35 -1.81 -5.55
CA SER A 165 1.43 -1.66 -6.52
C SER A 165 1.99 -0.25 -6.46
N ILE A 166 3.24 -0.08 -6.00
CA ILE A 166 3.88 1.23 -5.83
C ILE A 166 5.04 1.40 -6.80
N ASN A 167 5.15 2.59 -7.41
CA ASN A 167 6.31 2.99 -8.18
C ASN A 167 6.69 4.45 -7.90
N THR A 168 7.74 4.66 -7.10
CA THR A 168 8.24 6.02 -6.77
C THR A 168 9.04 6.68 -7.89
N ASP A 169 9.38 5.96 -8.97
CA ASP A 169 10.07 6.50 -10.14
C ASP A 169 9.33 6.11 -11.44
N PRO A 170 8.38 6.95 -11.90
CA PRO A 170 7.60 6.68 -13.11
C PRO A 170 8.43 6.54 -14.38
N SER A 171 9.69 7.01 -14.38
CA SER A 171 10.59 6.87 -15.53
C SER A 171 11.14 5.44 -15.69
N LYS A 172 10.89 4.57 -14.71
CA LYS A 172 11.36 3.18 -14.66
C LYS A 172 10.20 2.21 -14.49
N ILE A 173 10.23 1.14 -15.28
CA ILE A 173 9.27 0.04 -15.17
C ILE A 173 9.74 -0.88 -14.03
N SER A 174 9.45 -0.47 -12.79
CA SER A 174 9.87 -1.20 -11.60
C SER A 174 8.84 -1.07 -10.48
N ASN A 175 7.63 -1.52 -10.73
CA ASN A 175 6.57 -1.53 -9.74
C ASN A 175 6.87 -2.57 -8.65
N VAL A 176 6.68 -2.19 -7.39
CA VAL A 176 6.71 -3.10 -6.26
C VAL A 176 5.28 -3.46 -5.91
N LEU A 177 4.90 -4.71 -6.15
CA LEU A 177 3.60 -5.27 -5.82
C LEU A 177 3.68 -6.03 -4.50
N ILE A 178 2.81 -5.67 -3.55
CA ILE A 178 2.62 -6.40 -2.29
C ILE A 178 1.17 -6.81 -2.17
N GLN A 179 0.97 -8.10 -1.90
CA GLN A 179 -0.35 -8.69 -1.77
C GLN A 179 -0.49 -9.41 -0.43
N THR A 180 -1.67 -9.28 0.17
CA THR A 180 -2.06 -10.06 1.33
C THR A 180 -3.55 -10.33 1.30
N SER A 181 -4.02 -11.24 2.15
CA SER A 181 -5.45 -11.47 2.34
C SER A 181 -5.77 -11.50 3.82
N VAL A 182 -6.90 -10.92 4.18
CA VAL A 182 -7.29 -10.67 5.56
C VAL A 182 -8.70 -11.19 5.77
N SER A 183 -8.88 -12.00 6.80
CA SER A 183 -10.20 -12.38 7.28
C SER A 183 -10.54 -11.54 8.52
N PRO A 184 -11.56 -10.67 8.45
CA PRO A 184 -12.02 -9.90 9.60
C PRO A 184 -12.49 -10.83 10.72
N ARG A 185 -12.04 -10.59 11.96
CA ARG A 185 -12.30 -11.50 13.09
C ARG A 185 -13.79 -11.69 13.38
N ASN A 186 -14.57 -10.63 13.20
CA ASN A 186 -15.99 -10.63 13.57
C ASN A 186 -16.93 -11.09 12.45
N LEU A 187 -16.42 -11.39 11.26
CA LEU A 187 -17.24 -11.84 10.12
C LEU A 187 -17.29 -13.37 9.96
N ASN A 188 -16.48 -14.11 10.72
CA ASN A 188 -16.41 -15.58 10.64
C ASN A 188 -17.31 -16.30 11.66
N LYS A 189 -18.21 -15.59 12.35
CA LYS A 189 -19.15 -16.16 13.30
C LYS A 189 -20.48 -16.53 12.66
#